data_AF-A0A1I8GVL0-F1
#
_entry.id   AF-A0A1I8GVL0-F1
#
_cell.length_a   1.000
_cell.length_b   1.000
_cell.length_c   1.000
_cell.angle_alpha   90.00
_cell.angle_beta   90.00
_cell.angle_gamma   90.00
#
_symmetry.space_group_name_H-M   'P 1'
#
loop_
_entity.id
_entity.type
_entity.pdbx_description
1 polymer ?
#
loop_
_entity_poly.entity_id
_entity_poly.type
_entity_poly.pdbx_seq_one_letter_code
_entity_poly.pdbx_strand_id
1 'polypeptide(L)'
;LDVLALRSALFTLFVADCLRRLATELVLPYCLLLAQDRARRLRDAAAKKADADQQPPQQQQQQPALQEGDAVDSIQDARADNCVTDKTLLAEVSSDKYEQFDDYLEMCIQHGYILLFASSFPLASLLAIVTNAVETRSDAYKLCFVTRRPVAPRGRRPPSVLAAQTCLAALTNAVIICVSSEQLAAWLPALYDSVIADAAPEAIIAAGMGRYVVAAAFIIEHLILLAGALIYLSISD
;
A
#
# COMPACT_ATOMS: atom_id res chain seq x y z
N LEU A 1 9.54 25.35 -15.71
CA LEU A 1 8.92 24.06 -15.37
C LEU A 1 7.45 24.34 -15.06
N ASP A 2 6.52 23.67 -15.71
CA ASP A 2 5.09 23.91 -15.48
C ASP A 2 4.63 23.15 -14.22
N VAL A 3 4.60 23.85 -13.09
CA VAL A 3 4.21 23.30 -11.78
C VAL A 3 2.74 22.85 -11.78
N LEU A 4 1.90 23.48 -12.61
CA LEU A 4 0.48 23.15 -12.72
C LEU A 4 0.28 21.83 -13.47
N ALA A 5 1.00 21.65 -14.57
CA ALA A 5 1.05 20.38 -15.28
C ALA A 5 1.61 19.26 -14.36
N LEU A 6 2.69 19.54 -13.62
CA LEU A 6 3.25 18.60 -12.65
C LEU A 6 2.21 18.18 -11.58
N ARG A 7 1.49 19.15 -11.00
CA ARG A 7 0.44 18.87 -10.00
C ARG A 7 -0.68 18.00 -10.56
N SER A 8 -1.15 18.29 -11.78
CA SER A 8 -2.20 17.49 -12.42
C SER A 8 -1.75 16.06 -12.73
N ALA A 9 -0.50 15.88 -13.17
CA ALA A 9 0.08 14.58 -13.45
C ALA A 9 0.23 13.76 -12.16
N LEU A 10 0.79 14.37 -11.10
CA LEU A 10 0.94 13.73 -9.78
C LEU A 10 -0.40 13.34 -9.18
N PHE A 11 -1.39 14.23 -9.22
CA PHE A 11 -2.74 13.92 -8.73
C PHE A 11 -3.32 12.71 -9.47
N THR A 12 -3.24 12.71 -10.80
CA THR A 12 -3.81 11.63 -11.62
C THR A 12 -3.10 10.31 -11.35
N LEU A 13 -1.77 10.30 -11.30
CA LEU A 13 -0.97 9.11 -11.00
C LEU A 13 -1.25 8.58 -9.60
N PHE A 14 -1.23 9.46 -8.59
CA PHE A 14 -1.46 9.08 -7.21
C PHE A 14 -2.86 8.51 -7.02
N VAL A 15 -3.89 9.20 -7.52
CA VAL A 15 -5.29 8.73 -7.38
C VAL A 15 -5.52 7.43 -8.17
N ALA A 16 -5.02 7.33 -9.39
CA ALA A 16 -5.15 6.11 -10.18
C ALA A 16 -4.47 4.92 -9.49
N ASP A 17 -3.30 5.16 -8.90
CA ASP A 17 -2.57 4.16 -8.16
C ASP A 17 -3.31 3.77 -6.86
N CYS A 18 -3.79 4.73 -6.06
CA CYS A 18 -4.64 4.44 -4.90
C CYS A 18 -5.90 3.62 -5.26
N LEU A 19 -6.56 3.95 -6.37
CA LEU A 19 -7.73 3.19 -6.85
C LEU A 19 -7.34 1.78 -7.29
N ARG A 20 -6.23 1.63 -8.01
CA ARG A 20 -5.69 0.33 -8.40
C ARG A 20 -5.41 -0.52 -7.15
N ARG A 21 -4.72 0.03 -6.15
CA ARG A 21 -4.40 -0.63 -4.88
C ARG A 21 -5.67 -1.10 -4.19
N LEU A 22 -6.62 -0.19 -3.95
CA LEU A 22 -7.91 -0.51 -3.34
C LEU A 22 -8.65 -1.65 -4.08
N ALA A 23 -8.63 -1.63 -5.42
CA ALA A 23 -9.26 -2.67 -6.23
C ALA A 23 -8.54 -4.02 -6.10
N THR A 24 -7.21 -4.05 -6.13
CA THR A 24 -6.44 -5.30 -6.05
C THR A 24 -6.37 -5.88 -4.64
N GLU A 25 -6.35 -5.03 -3.63
CA GLU A 25 -6.17 -5.37 -2.22
C GLU A 25 -7.46 -5.81 -1.54
N LEU A 26 -8.59 -5.15 -1.86
CA LEU A 26 -9.88 -5.44 -1.25
C LEU A 26 -10.82 -6.21 -2.18
N VAL A 27 -10.98 -5.72 -3.42
CA VAL A 27 -12.03 -6.23 -4.30
C VAL A 27 -11.64 -7.58 -4.87
N LEU A 28 -10.40 -7.73 -5.33
CA LEU A 28 -9.95 -8.97 -5.97
C LEU A 28 -10.01 -10.20 -5.05
N PRO A 29 -9.40 -10.21 -3.84
CA PRO A 29 -9.47 -11.39 -2.97
C PRO A 29 -10.90 -11.68 -2.53
N TYR A 30 -11.72 -10.64 -2.26
CA TYR A 30 -13.12 -10.83 -1.91
C TYR A 30 -13.93 -11.45 -3.05
N CYS A 31 -13.76 -10.97 -4.29
CA CYS A 31 -14.41 -11.51 -5.47
C CYS A 31 -13.95 -12.95 -5.77
N LEU A 32 -12.66 -13.25 -5.60
CA LEU A 32 -12.12 -14.60 -5.79
C LEU A 32 -12.67 -15.57 -4.75
N LEU A 33 -12.76 -15.15 -3.48
CA LEU A 33 -13.36 -15.98 -2.43
C LEU A 33 -14.84 -16.26 -2.71
N LEU A 34 -15.61 -15.24 -3.10
CA LEU A 34 -17.01 -15.44 -3.50
C LEU A 34 -17.15 -16.36 -4.73
N ALA A 35 -16.27 -16.23 -5.71
CA ALA A 35 -16.26 -17.10 -6.88
C ALA A 35 -15.93 -18.55 -6.50
N GLN A 36 -14.95 -18.75 -5.62
CA GLN A 36 -14.59 -20.07 -5.10
C GLN A 36 -15.72 -20.69 -4.28
N ASP A 37 -16.39 -19.93 -3.41
CA ASP A 37 -17.53 -20.40 -2.63
C ASP A 37 -18.71 -20.79 -3.52
N ARG A 38 -19.00 -19.99 -4.55
CA ARG A 38 -20.01 -20.34 -5.55
C ARG A 38 -19.64 -21.62 -6.30
N ALA A 39 -18.39 -21.77 -6.71
CA ALA A 39 -17.91 -22.96 -7.41
C ALA A 39 -18.00 -24.22 -6.53
N ARG A 40 -17.65 -24.12 -5.23
CA ARG A 40 -17.79 -25.23 -4.27
C ARG A 40 -19.26 -25.65 -4.12
N ARG A 41 -20.17 -24.68 -3.91
CA ARG A 41 -21.62 -24.96 -3.80
C ARG A 41 -22.19 -25.66 -5.04
N LEU A 42 -21.76 -25.25 -6.23
CA LEU A 42 -22.18 -25.89 -7.48
C LEU A 42 -21.63 -27.31 -7.61
N ARG A 43 -20.37 -27.55 -7.22
CA ARG A 43 -19.77 -28.90 -7.18
C ARG A 43 -20.49 -29.81 -6.19
N ASP A 44 -20.80 -29.31 -4.99
CA ASP A 44 -21.50 -30.07 -3.96
C ASP A 44 -22.96 -30.38 -4.37
N ALA A 45 -23.64 -29.42 -5.00
CA ALA A 45 -24.97 -29.61 -5.56
C ALA A 45 -24.96 -30.65 -6.71
N ALA A 46 -23.95 -30.61 -7.58
CA ALA A 46 -23.77 -31.61 -8.63
C ALA A 46 -23.46 -33.00 -8.07
N ALA A 47 -22.62 -33.11 -7.04
CA ALA A 47 -22.30 -34.37 -6.37
C ALA A 47 -23.54 -34.99 -5.69
N LYS A 48 -24.34 -34.19 -4.98
CA LYS A 48 -25.61 -34.65 -4.38
C LYS A 48 -26.61 -35.15 -5.43
N LYS A 49 -26.66 -34.48 -6.59
CA LYS A 49 -27.53 -34.90 -7.68
C LYS A 49 -27.07 -36.23 -8.30
N ALA A 50 -25.76 -36.42 -8.49
CA ALA A 50 -25.20 -37.67 -8.99
C ALA A 50 -25.42 -38.85 -8.02
N ASP A 51 -25.34 -38.61 -6.72
CA ASP A 51 -25.61 -39.64 -5.68
C ASP A 51 -27.11 -39.99 -5.60
N ALA A 52 -27.99 -39.00 -5.77
CA ALA A 52 -29.44 -39.21 -5.84
C ALA A 52 -29.86 -40.02 -7.08
N ASP A 53 -29.20 -39.83 -8.23
CA ASP A 53 -29.46 -40.59 -9.45
C ASP A 53 -28.93 -42.05 -9.38
N GLN A 54 -28.04 -42.37 -8.44
CA GLN A 54 -27.46 -43.71 -8.26
C GLN A 54 -28.19 -44.59 -7.24
N GLN A 55 -29.12 -44.07 -6.42
CA GLN A 55 -29.85 -44.86 -5.42
C GLN A 55 -31.04 -45.63 -6.03
N PRO A 56 -31.00 -46.98 -6.11
CA PRO A 56 -32.20 -47.78 -6.42
C PRO A 56 -33.13 -47.80 -5.19
N PRO A 57 -34.46 -47.96 -5.35
CA PRO A 57 -35.40 -48.00 -4.24
C PRO A 57 -35.09 -49.18 -3.28
N GLN A 58 -34.56 -48.89 -2.09
CA GLN A 58 -34.27 -49.89 -1.06
C GLN A 58 -35.52 -50.18 -0.21
N GLN A 59 -35.91 -51.45 -0.16
CA GLN A 59 -36.93 -51.99 0.73
C GLN A 59 -36.46 -51.94 2.19
N GLN A 60 -37.33 -51.48 3.09
CA GLN A 60 -37.10 -51.46 4.53
C GLN A 60 -36.90 -52.87 5.08
N GLN A 61 -35.69 -53.17 5.60
CA GLN A 61 -35.46 -54.28 6.52
C GLN A 61 -34.86 -53.74 7.81
N GLN A 62 -35.64 -53.81 8.88
CA GLN A 62 -35.26 -53.53 10.25
C GLN A 62 -34.27 -54.61 10.75
N GLN A 63 -33.14 -54.19 11.31
CA GLN A 63 -32.29 -55.03 12.17
C GLN A 63 -32.15 -54.39 13.56
N PRO A 64 -31.99 -55.19 14.63
CA PRO A 64 -32.08 -54.73 16.01
C PRO A 64 -30.76 -54.12 16.50
N ALA A 65 -30.88 -53.13 17.39
CA ALA A 65 -29.77 -52.40 17.98
C ALA A 65 -28.87 -53.29 18.86
N LEU A 66 -27.58 -53.37 18.52
CA LEU A 66 -26.51 -53.81 19.42
C LEU A 66 -25.66 -52.59 19.81
N GLN A 67 -25.36 -52.48 21.11
CA GLN A 67 -24.52 -51.44 21.71
C GLN A 67 -23.06 -51.56 21.22
N GLU A 68 -22.76 -50.96 20.06
CA GLU A 68 -21.40 -50.69 19.56
C GLU A 68 -21.14 -49.17 19.44
N GLY A 69 -21.80 -48.35 20.25
CA GLY A 69 -21.77 -46.88 20.12
C GLY A 69 -20.42 -46.24 20.47
N ASP A 70 -19.85 -46.55 21.63
CA ASP A 70 -18.77 -45.71 22.19
C ASP A 70 -17.37 -45.92 21.56
N ALA A 71 -17.06 -47.14 21.13
CA ALA A 71 -15.75 -47.46 20.52
C ALA A 71 -15.70 -47.12 19.01
N VAL A 72 -16.85 -47.18 18.34
CA VAL A 72 -16.96 -46.84 16.92
C VAL A 72 -17.02 -45.32 16.77
N ASP A 73 -17.78 -44.60 17.61
CA ASP A 73 -17.81 -43.13 17.61
C ASP A 73 -16.43 -42.53 17.88
N SER A 74 -15.65 -43.05 18.83
CA SER A 74 -14.30 -42.54 19.10
C SER A 74 -13.30 -42.76 17.94
N ILE A 75 -13.44 -43.86 17.18
CA ILE A 75 -12.63 -44.10 15.98
C ILE A 75 -13.14 -43.24 14.81
N GLN A 76 -14.46 -43.06 14.67
CA GLN A 76 -15.08 -42.17 13.69
C GLN A 76 -14.64 -40.72 13.91
N ASP A 77 -14.65 -40.26 15.16
CA ASP A 77 -14.26 -38.91 15.58
C ASP A 77 -12.77 -38.68 15.36
N ALA A 78 -11.90 -39.63 15.74
CA ALA A 78 -10.47 -39.52 15.46
C ALA A 78 -10.14 -39.51 13.95
N ARG A 79 -10.92 -40.24 13.14
CA ARG A 79 -10.76 -40.28 11.68
C ARG A 79 -11.36 -39.04 11.01
N ALA A 80 -12.44 -38.48 11.57
CA ALA A 80 -13.03 -37.22 11.17
C ALA A 80 -12.08 -36.06 11.50
N ASP A 81 -11.49 -36.02 12.69
CA ASP A 81 -10.48 -35.04 13.10
C ASP A 81 -9.24 -35.10 12.19
N ASN A 82 -8.73 -36.30 11.91
CA ASN A 82 -7.62 -36.46 10.97
C ASN A 82 -8.01 -36.03 9.54
N CYS A 83 -9.23 -36.33 9.07
CA CYS A 83 -9.70 -35.91 7.75
C CYS A 83 -9.91 -34.38 7.65
N VAL A 84 -10.41 -33.75 8.71
CA VAL A 84 -10.56 -32.29 8.81
C VAL A 84 -9.18 -31.64 8.79
N THR A 85 -8.24 -32.17 9.58
CA THR A 85 -6.85 -31.70 9.66
C THR A 85 -6.11 -31.85 8.33
N ASP A 86 -6.29 -32.97 7.61
CA ASP A 86 -5.71 -33.17 6.28
C ASP A 86 -6.26 -32.16 5.25
N LYS A 87 -7.57 -31.89 5.30
CA LYS A 87 -8.21 -30.92 4.40
C LYS A 87 -7.76 -29.49 4.67
N THR A 88 -7.60 -29.08 5.94
CA THR A 88 -7.07 -27.76 6.29
C THR A 88 -5.59 -27.63 5.93
N LEU A 89 -4.77 -28.66 6.16
CA LEU A 89 -3.37 -28.68 5.73
C LEU A 89 -3.22 -28.59 4.22
N LEU A 90 -4.02 -29.36 3.46
CA LEU A 90 -4.01 -29.29 2.00
C LEU A 90 -4.42 -27.90 1.50
N ALA A 91 -5.40 -27.25 2.15
CA ALA A 91 -5.79 -25.89 1.83
C ALA A 91 -4.66 -24.89 2.11
N GLU A 92 -3.99 -24.99 3.26
CA GLU A 92 -2.88 -24.10 3.64
C GLU A 92 -1.64 -24.29 2.74
N VAL A 93 -1.33 -25.53 2.35
CA VAL A 93 -0.24 -25.84 1.40
C VAL A 93 -0.56 -25.31 0.00
N SER A 94 -1.84 -25.30 -0.37
CA SER A 94 -2.31 -24.76 -1.66
C SER A 94 -2.40 -23.24 -1.68
N SER A 95 -2.43 -22.58 -0.52
CA SER A 95 -2.41 -21.11 -0.43
C SER A 95 -1.04 -20.54 -0.80
N ASP A 96 -1.07 -19.36 -1.42
CA ASP A 96 0.13 -18.66 -1.84
C ASP A 96 1.00 -18.21 -0.66
N LYS A 97 2.31 -18.08 -0.92
CA LYS A 97 3.26 -17.55 0.05
C LYS A 97 3.07 -16.05 0.16
N TYR A 98 3.12 -15.53 1.39
CA TYR A 98 3.16 -14.09 1.63
C TYR A 98 4.54 -13.53 1.27
N GLU A 99 4.58 -12.55 0.35
CA GLU A 99 5.78 -11.84 -0.09
C GLU A 99 5.78 -10.42 0.46
N GLN A 100 6.59 -10.15 1.49
CA GLN A 100 6.65 -8.85 2.18
C GLN A 100 7.23 -7.72 1.29
N PHE A 101 7.99 -8.07 0.25
CA PHE A 101 8.70 -7.08 -0.56
C PHE A 101 7.75 -6.17 -1.36
N ASP A 102 6.67 -6.72 -1.89
CA ASP A 102 5.73 -5.98 -2.73
C ASP A 102 4.94 -4.96 -1.89
N ASP A 103 4.40 -5.38 -0.74
CA ASP A 103 3.72 -4.49 0.21
C ASP A 103 4.67 -3.39 0.72
N TYR A 104 5.96 -3.70 0.90
CA TYR A 104 6.97 -2.69 1.26
C TYR A 104 7.25 -1.70 0.12
N LEU A 105 7.37 -2.18 -1.12
CA LEU A 105 7.60 -1.35 -2.30
C LEU A 105 6.42 -0.39 -2.52
N GLU A 106 5.20 -0.88 -2.29
CA GLU A 106 3.96 -0.12 -2.29
C GLU A 106 4.01 1.07 -1.34
N MET A 107 4.38 0.84 -0.08
CA MET A 107 4.58 1.90 0.90
C MET A 107 5.72 2.86 0.51
N CYS A 108 6.80 2.36 -0.12
CA CYS A 108 7.90 3.20 -0.59
C CYS A 108 7.49 4.16 -1.70
N ILE A 109 6.72 3.67 -2.67
CA ILE A 109 6.21 4.49 -3.79
C ILE A 109 5.30 5.58 -3.25
N GLN A 110 4.38 5.25 -2.33
CA GLN A 110 3.49 6.23 -1.70
C GLN A 110 4.27 7.27 -0.91
N HIS A 111 5.26 6.83 -0.12
CA HIS A 111 6.19 7.73 0.58
C HIS A 111 6.96 8.63 -0.39
N GLY A 112 7.27 8.13 -1.60
CA GLY A 112 7.98 8.87 -2.64
C GLY A 112 7.15 10.00 -3.20
N TYR A 113 5.88 9.74 -3.53
CA TYR A 113 4.95 10.76 -3.97
C TYR A 113 4.77 11.87 -2.94
N ILE A 114 4.72 11.52 -1.66
CA ILE A 114 4.56 12.48 -0.56
C ILE A 114 5.83 13.32 -0.36
N LEU A 115 6.99 12.68 -0.24
CA LEU A 115 8.22 13.38 0.10
C LEU A 115 8.83 14.15 -1.08
N LEU A 116 9.00 13.52 -2.25
CA LEU A 116 9.70 14.15 -3.38
C LEU A 116 8.95 15.38 -3.92
N PHE A 117 7.63 15.39 -3.80
CA PHE A 117 6.77 16.43 -4.38
C PHE A 117 5.90 17.16 -3.34
N ALA A 118 6.31 17.15 -2.07
CA ALA A 118 5.59 17.75 -0.95
C ALA A 118 5.17 19.20 -1.22
N SER A 119 6.07 20.00 -1.81
CA SER A 119 5.84 21.40 -2.17
C SER A 119 4.79 21.62 -3.27
N SER A 120 4.63 20.65 -4.18
CA SER A 120 3.72 20.77 -5.33
C SER A 120 2.34 20.15 -5.07
N PHE A 121 2.25 19.13 -4.22
CA PHE A 121 1.00 18.40 -3.95
C PHE A 121 0.81 18.03 -2.46
N PRO A 122 0.53 19.01 -1.58
CA PRO A 122 0.40 18.77 -0.14
C PRO A 122 -0.80 17.89 0.24
N LEU A 123 -1.83 17.81 -0.62
CA LEU A 123 -2.99 16.94 -0.41
C LEU A 123 -2.64 15.45 -0.47
N ALA A 124 -1.49 15.07 -1.06
CA ALA A 124 -1.01 13.69 -1.09
C ALA A 124 -0.95 13.08 0.32
N SER A 125 -0.42 13.83 1.30
CA SER A 125 -0.25 13.37 2.67
C SER A 125 -1.57 13.04 3.34
N LEU A 126 -2.62 13.83 3.09
CA LEU A 126 -3.94 13.60 3.67
C LEU A 126 -4.61 12.37 3.05
N LEU A 127 -4.53 12.23 1.72
CA LEU A 127 -5.05 11.06 1.04
C LEU A 127 -4.31 9.79 1.46
N ALA A 128 -2.99 9.89 1.63
CA ALA A 128 -2.15 8.80 2.08
C ALA A 128 -2.53 8.25 3.47
N ILE A 129 -2.96 9.12 4.39
CA ILE A 129 -3.45 8.69 5.71
C ILE A 129 -4.70 7.83 5.55
N VAL A 130 -5.64 8.25 4.69
CA VAL A 130 -6.87 7.50 4.44
C VAL A 130 -6.57 6.15 3.80
N THR A 131 -5.71 6.13 2.77
CA THR A 131 -5.35 4.88 2.09
C THR A 131 -4.61 3.94 3.04
N ASN A 132 -3.65 4.43 3.83
CA ASN A 132 -2.93 3.60 4.80
C ASN A 132 -3.85 3.01 5.89
N ALA A 133 -4.89 3.75 6.30
CA ALA A 133 -5.86 3.26 7.27
C ALA A 133 -6.70 2.11 6.71
N VAL A 134 -7.04 2.15 5.42
CA VAL A 134 -7.71 1.05 4.72
C VAL A 134 -6.74 -0.11 4.49
N GLU A 135 -5.50 0.18 4.06
CA GLU A 135 -4.47 -0.80 3.75
C GLU A 135 -4.12 -1.66 4.97
N THR A 136 -4.00 -1.03 6.15
CA THR A 136 -3.72 -1.76 7.40
C THR A 136 -4.78 -2.85 7.67
N ARG A 137 -6.03 -2.63 7.23
CA ARG A 137 -7.11 -3.61 7.37
C ARG A 137 -7.11 -4.64 6.25
N SER A 138 -6.81 -4.26 5.00
CA SER A 138 -6.66 -5.21 3.89
C SER A 138 -5.47 -6.15 4.11
N ASP A 139 -4.33 -5.64 4.54
CA ASP A 139 -3.13 -6.43 4.83
C ASP A 139 -3.37 -7.44 5.96
N ALA A 140 -4.05 -7.03 7.02
CA ALA A 140 -4.44 -7.94 8.10
C ALA A 140 -5.35 -9.07 7.59
N TYR A 141 -6.29 -8.74 6.70
CA TYR A 141 -7.16 -9.74 6.07
C TYR A 141 -6.37 -10.70 5.16
N LYS A 142 -5.45 -10.17 4.35
CA LYS A 142 -4.56 -10.92 3.46
C LYS A 142 -3.75 -11.96 4.23
N LEU A 143 -3.15 -11.55 5.35
CA LEU A 143 -2.36 -12.42 6.23
C LEU A 143 -3.19 -13.48 6.96
N CYS A 144 -4.45 -13.18 7.30
CA CYS A 144 -5.30 -14.12 8.05
C CYS A 144 -6.04 -15.13 7.16
N PHE A 145 -6.43 -14.74 5.95
CA PHE A 145 -7.40 -15.52 5.15
C PHE A 145 -6.95 -15.85 3.73
N VAL A 146 -5.96 -15.15 3.18
CA VAL A 146 -5.56 -15.31 1.77
C VAL A 146 -4.25 -16.08 1.65
N THR A 147 -3.23 -15.67 2.41
CA THR A 147 -1.91 -16.29 2.37
C THR A 147 -1.72 -17.31 3.48
N ARG A 148 -0.86 -18.29 3.25
CA ARG A 148 -0.44 -19.22 4.32
C ARG A 148 0.39 -18.49 5.38
N ARG A 149 0.44 -19.03 6.60
CA ARG A 149 1.13 -18.38 7.73
C ARG A 149 2.62 -18.13 7.41
N PRO A 150 3.09 -16.86 7.42
CA PRO A 150 4.49 -16.58 7.19
C PRO A 150 5.34 -16.98 8.40
N VAL A 151 6.57 -17.42 8.13
CA VAL A 151 7.56 -17.67 9.18
C VAL A 151 8.07 -16.32 9.69
N ALA A 152 8.09 -16.13 11.00
CA ALA A 152 8.56 -14.88 11.61
C ALA A 152 10.02 -14.58 11.16
N PRO A 153 10.24 -13.51 10.38
CA PRO A 153 11.59 -13.15 9.98
C PRO A 153 12.34 -12.59 11.20
N ARG A 154 13.62 -12.94 11.34
CA ARG A 154 14.49 -12.30 12.34
C ARG A 154 14.73 -10.86 11.90
N GLY A 155 14.51 -9.92 12.83
CA GLY A 155 14.33 -8.49 12.60
C GLY A 155 15.24 -7.89 11.51
N ARG A 156 14.63 -7.15 10.59
CA ARG A 156 15.32 -6.43 9.53
C ARG A 156 15.15 -4.93 9.77
N ARG A 157 16.26 -4.20 9.76
CA ARG A 157 16.29 -2.74 9.86
C ARG A 157 15.46 -2.14 8.72
N PRO A 158 14.80 -0.97 8.92
CA PRO A 158 14.13 -0.27 7.84
C PRO A 158 15.13 -0.09 6.67
N PRO A 159 14.74 -0.41 5.43
CA PRO A 159 15.68 -0.38 4.31
C PRO A 159 16.27 1.01 4.12
N SER A 160 17.57 1.06 3.84
CA SER A 160 18.33 2.26 3.48
C SER A 160 17.67 3.11 2.39
N VAL A 161 16.76 2.52 1.62
CA VAL A 161 16.01 3.19 0.55
C VAL A 161 15.15 4.34 1.05
N LEU A 162 14.49 4.23 2.22
CA LEU A 162 13.64 5.31 2.74
C LEU A 162 14.49 6.51 3.16
N ALA A 163 15.63 6.25 3.79
CA ALA A 163 16.60 7.31 4.13
C ALA A 163 17.16 7.97 2.86
N ALA A 164 17.52 7.19 1.84
CA ALA A 164 17.96 7.72 0.55
C ALA A 164 16.87 8.57 -0.12
N GLN A 165 15.61 8.14 -0.04
CA GLN A 165 14.46 8.85 -0.59
C GLN A 165 14.22 10.18 0.14
N THR A 166 14.40 10.23 1.46
CA THR A 166 14.33 11.48 2.23
C THR A 166 15.42 12.47 1.83
N CYS A 167 16.66 12.02 1.64
CA CYS A 167 17.74 12.88 1.14
C CYS A 167 17.43 13.40 -0.26
N LEU A 168 16.97 12.54 -1.17
CA LEU A 168 16.59 12.92 -2.52
C LEU A 168 15.41 13.91 -2.53
N ALA A 169 14.48 13.76 -1.60
CA ALA A 169 13.33 14.66 -1.44
C ALA A 169 13.72 16.06 -1.01
N ALA A 170 14.71 16.22 -0.12
CA ALA A 170 15.22 17.54 0.25
C ALA A 170 15.74 18.28 -1.00
N LEU A 171 16.58 17.61 -1.79
CA LEU A 171 17.12 18.17 -3.03
C LEU A 171 16.03 18.46 -4.07
N THR A 172 15.08 17.53 -4.25
CA THR A 172 13.99 17.69 -5.23
C THR A 172 13.09 18.89 -4.88
N ASN A 173 12.70 19.03 -3.61
CA ASN A 173 11.88 20.17 -3.18
C ASN A 173 12.66 21.49 -3.25
N ALA A 174 13.96 21.49 -2.94
CA ALA A 174 14.80 22.68 -3.11
C ALA A 174 14.84 23.13 -4.58
N VAL A 175 15.01 22.19 -5.52
CA VAL A 175 14.97 22.47 -6.95
C VAL A 175 13.59 22.97 -7.39
N ILE A 176 12.51 22.34 -6.94
CA ILE A 176 11.13 22.79 -7.26
C ILE A 176 10.91 24.23 -6.79
N ILE A 177 11.33 24.57 -5.57
CA ILE A 177 11.19 25.92 -5.02
C ILE A 177 12.05 26.92 -5.82
N CYS A 178 13.31 26.58 -6.12
CA CYS A 178 14.19 27.42 -6.92
C CYS A 178 13.62 27.72 -8.31
N VAL A 179 13.06 26.70 -8.99
CA VAL A 179 12.47 26.86 -10.31
C VAL A 179 11.10 27.57 -10.24
N SER A 180 10.39 27.46 -9.12
CA SER A 180 9.14 28.18 -8.87
C SER A 180 9.33 29.63 -8.38
N SER A 181 10.58 30.09 -8.23
CA SER A 181 10.93 31.42 -7.70
C SER A 181 10.31 32.59 -8.50
N GLU A 182 10.02 32.41 -9.79
CA GLU A 182 9.28 33.42 -10.57
C GLU A 182 7.83 33.62 -10.07
N GLN A 183 7.21 32.61 -9.46
CA GLN A 183 5.90 32.72 -8.80
C GLN A 183 6.02 33.35 -7.40
N LEU A 184 7.17 33.23 -6.72
CA LEU A 184 7.42 33.85 -5.41
C LEU A 184 7.43 35.38 -5.51
N ALA A 185 7.90 35.93 -6.64
CA ALA A 185 7.84 37.36 -6.94
C ALA A 185 6.40 37.93 -6.95
N ALA A 186 5.40 37.11 -7.27
CA ALA A 186 3.99 37.51 -7.21
C ALA A 186 3.40 37.50 -5.78
N TRP A 187 3.93 36.67 -4.89
CA TRP A 187 3.45 36.53 -3.51
C TRP A 187 4.18 37.46 -2.51
N LEU A 188 5.42 37.85 -2.80
CA LEU A 188 6.22 38.79 -2.00
C LEU A 188 6.75 39.95 -2.88
N PRO A 189 5.87 40.83 -3.37
CA PRO A 189 6.27 41.98 -4.18
C PRO A 189 7.20 42.93 -3.41
N ALA A 190 7.05 43.05 -2.08
CA ALA A 190 7.90 43.90 -1.23
C ALA A 190 9.40 43.56 -1.24
N LEU A 191 9.77 42.31 -1.58
CA LEU A 191 11.18 41.91 -1.76
C LEU A 191 11.71 42.23 -3.17
N TYR A 192 10.82 42.56 -4.11
CA TYR A 192 11.08 42.86 -5.52
C TYR A 192 10.81 44.33 -5.89
N ASP A 193 10.19 45.11 -4.99
CA ASP A 193 9.75 46.50 -5.22
C ASP A 193 10.88 47.48 -5.60
N SER A 194 12.14 47.21 -5.24
CA SER A 194 13.27 48.09 -5.60
C SER A 194 13.66 48.02 -7.08
N VAL A 195 13.04 47.14 -7.87
CA VAL A 195 13.37 46.94 -9.30
C VAL A 195 12.37 47.62 -10.24
N ILE A 196 11.13 47.85 -9.81
CA ILE A 196 10.04 48.31 -10.69
C ILE A 196 10.00 49.86 -10.80
N ALA A 197 10.72 50.59 -9.95
CA ALA A 197 10.64 52.05 -9.91
C ALA A 197 11.19 52.77 -11.17
N ASP A 198 12.06 52.14 -11.97
CA ASP A 198 12.81 52.86 -13.03
C ASP A 198 12.73 52.26 -14.47
N ALA A 199 11.87 51.28 -14.75
CA ALA A 199 11.82 50.69 -16.11
C ALA A 199 10.40 50.63 -16.71
N ALA A 200 10.33 51.07 -17.96
CA ALA A 200 9.20 51.13 -18.89
C ALA A 200 8.34 49.82 -18.94
N PRO A 201 7.13 49.84 -19.55
CA PRO A 201 6.07 48.83 -19.38
C PRO A 201 6.36 47.41 -19.96
N GLU A 202 7.61 47.11 -20.30
CA GLU A 202 8.06 45.80 -20.77
C GLU A 202 9.22 45.24 -19.92
N ALA A 203 9.15 45.44 -18.61
CA ALA A 203 10.20 45.01 -17.68
C ALA A 203 10.23 43.47 -17.54
N ILE A 204 11.06 42.86 -18.38
CA ILE A 204 11.73 41.58 -18.11
C ILE A 204 12.41 41.71 -16.75
N ILE A 205 12.07 40.80 -15.83
CA ILE A 205 12.60 40.63 -14.47
C ILE A 205 14.08 41.02 -14.42
N ALA A 206 14.47 42.02 -13.60
CA ALA A 206 15.86 42.45 -13.54
C ALA A 206 16.78 41.28 -13.15
N ALA A 207 17.71 40.98 -14.04
CA ALA A 207 18.70 39.92 -13.92
C ALA A 207 19.62 40.18 -12.72
N GLY A 208 19.29 39.64 -11.54
CA GLY A 208 20.15 39.75 -10.36
C GLY A 208 19.59 39.13 -9.09
N MET A 209 18.33 39.42 -8.75
CA MET A 209 17.76 39.04 -7.44
C MET A 209 17.37 37.55 -7.32
N GLY A 210 17.12 36.87 -8.45
CA GLY A 210 16.85 35.43 -8.45
C GLY A 210 18.02 34.60 -7.91
N ARG A 211 19.26 35.09 -8.01
CA ARG A 211 20.45 34.40 -7.47
C ARG A 211 20.44 34.33 -5.95
N TYR A 212 19.93 35.37 -5.27
CA TYR A 212 19.83 35.39 -3.81
C TYR A 212 18.73 34.46 -3.31
N VAL A 213 17.60 34.36 -4.02
CA VAL A 213 16.53 33.42 -3.67
C VAL A 213 17.01 31.97 -3.83
N VAL A 214 17.71 31.67 -4.93
CA VAL A 214 18.32 30.35 -5.15
C VAL A 214 19.39 30.05 -4.10
N ALA A 215 20.24 31.03 -3.77
CA ALA A 215 21.26 30.86 -2.71
C ALA A 215 20.61 30.63 -1.33
N ALA A 216 19.56 31.36 -0.98
CA ALA A 216 18.83 31.18 0.27
C ALA A 216 18.16 29.80 0.35
N ALA A 217 17.52 29.34 -0.74
CA ALA A 217 16.93 28.01 -0.81
C ALA A 217 17.98 26.90 -0.63
N PHE A 218 19.16 27.06 -1.24
CA PHE A 218 20.27 26.12 -1.11
C PHE A 218 20.85 26.10 0.32
N ILE A 219 20.98 27.26 0.96
CA ILE A 219 21.41 27.36 2.37
C ILE A 219 20.40 26.69 3.29
N ILE A 220 19.11 26.95 3.10
CA ILE A 220 18.03 26.33 3.89
C ILE A 220 18.04 24.81 3.71
N GLU A 221 18.18 24.32 2.48
CA GLU A 221 18.32 22.88 2.20
C GLU A 221 19.49 22.28 2.98
N HIS A 222 20.68 22.89 2.91
CA HIS A 222 21.87 22.40 3.61
C HIS A 222 21.71 22.41 5.13
N LEU A 223 21.01 23.41 5.68
CA LEU A 223 20.67 23.45 7.10
C LEU A 223 19.69 22.34 7.49
N ILE A 224 18.68 22.04 6.67
CA ILE A 224 17.73 20.94 6.90
C ILE A 224 18.44 19.58 6.84
N LEU A 225 19.30 19.38 5.85
CA LEU A 225 20.10 18.15 5.73
C LEU A 225 21.06 17.98 6.91
N LEU A 226 21.72 19.05 7.34
CA LEU A 226 22.61 19.04 8.49
C LEU A 226 21.85 18.76 9.80
N ALA A 227 20.68 19.37 9.99
CA ALA A 227 19.81 19.07 11.13
C ALA A 227 19.34 17.61 11.13
N GLY A 228 18.94 17.08 9.96
CA GLY A 228 18.57 15.67 9.80
C GLY A 228 19.73 14.72 10.12
N ALA A 229 20.94 15.04 9.68
CA ALA A 229 22.14 14.29 9.99
C ALA A 229 22.47 14.32 11.49
N LEU A 230 22.36 15.49 12.14
CA LEU A 230 22.58 15.63 13.58
C LEU A 230 21.55 14.83 14.40
N ILE A 231 20.28 14.86 14.00
CA ILE A 231 19.22 14.05 14.63
C ILE A 231 19.51 12.56 14.45
N TYR A 232 19.88 12.15 13.23
CA TYR A 232 20.23 10.75 12.96
C TYR A 232 21.40 10.29 13.84
N LEU A 233 22.47 11.10 13.94
CA LEU A 233 23.62 10.80 14.79
C LEU A 233 23.26 10.79 16.28
N SER A 234 22.32 11.62 16.72
CA SER A 234 21.88 11.69 18.12
C SER A 234 20.98 10.52 18.54
N ILE A 235 20.30 9.88 17.58
CA ILE A 235 19.41 8.73 17.82
C ILE A 235 20.14 7.40 17.59
N SER A 236 21.24 7.39 16.84
CA SER A 236 21.94 6.19 16.39
C SER A 236 22.88 5.57 17.44
N ASP A 237 22.49 5.60 18.72
CA ASP A 237 23.10 4.80 19.81
C ASP A 237 22.52 3.37 19.85
#